data_AF-A0A2D4IIP7-F1
#
_entry.id   AF-A0A2D4IIP7-F1
#
_cell.length_a   1.000
_cell.length_b   1.000
_cell.length_c   1.000
_cell.angle_alpha   90.00
_cell.angle_beta   90.00
_cell.angle_gamma   90.00
#
_symmetry.space_group_name_H-M   'P 1'
#
loop_
_entity.id
_entity.type
_entity.pdbx_description
1 polymer ?
#
loop_
_entity_poly.entity_id
_entity_poly.type
_entity_poly.pdbx_seq_one_letter_code
_entity_poly.pdbx_strand_id
1 'polypeptide(L)'
;PIMHSIMQNLLSKDVLYPSLKEITEKYPEWLQRHRDSLPREQFEKYQEQQRVMGRICEQFEAEQPTDGDPQHRARFEAILDLMQQLQDLGHPPKELAGESPPGLNFDLEGLNLP
;
A
#
# COMPACT_ATOMS: atom_id res chain seq x y z
N PRO A 1 19.18 -12.83 -0.13
CA PRO A 1 19.88 -11.58 0.20
C PRO A 1 19.14 -10.79 1.29
N ILE A 2 19.85 -9.96 2.05
CA ILE A 2 19.33 -9.19 3.20
C ILE A 2 18.08 -8.37 2.83
N MET A 3 18.03 -7.82 1.61
CA MET A 3 16.90 -7.02 1.11
C MET A 3 15.55 -7.76 1.15
N HIS A 4 15.53 -9.03 0.78
CA HIS A 4 14.30 -9.84 0.78
C HIS A 4 13.73 -10.02 2.20
N SER A 5 14.61 -10.20 3.19
CA SER A 5 14.20 -10.35 4.59
C SER A 5 13.71 -9.01 5.18
N ILE A 6 14.30 -7.88 4.77
CA ILE A 6 13.81 -6.55 5.17
C ILE A 6 12.42 -6.29 4.58
N MET A 7 12.22 -6.58 3.28
CA MET A 7 10.92 -6.41 2.62
C MET A 7 9.84 -7.29 3.25
N GLN A 8 10.15 -8.55 3.59
CA GLN A 8 9.20 -9.43 4.29
C GLN A 8 8.73 -8.85 5.63
N ASN A 9 9.63 -8.22 6.39
CA ASN A 9 9.27 -7.60 7.65
C ASN A 9 8.43 -6.33 7.43
N LEU A 10 8.85 -5.46 6.51
CA LEU A 10 8.13 -4.21 6.20
C LEU A 10 6.73 -4.45 5.66
N LEU A 11 6.57 -5.44 4.78
CA LEU A 11 5.28 -5.81 4.18
C LEU A 11 4.47 -6.79 5.04
N SER A 12 4.89 -7.04 6.29
CA SER A 12 4.13 -7.87 7.21
C SER A 12 2.85 -7.16 7.65
N LYS A 13 1.84 -7.95 8.03
CA LYS A 13 0.58 -7.42 8.54
C LYS A 13 0.80 -6.50 9.74
N ASP A 14 1.64 -6.89 10.68
CA ASP A 14 1.87 -6.13 11.91
C ASP A 14 2.49 -4.75 11.67
N VAL A 15 3.22 -4.58 10.56
CA VAL A 15 3.91 -3.32 10.22
C VAL A 15 3.13 -2.49 9.23
N LEU A 16 2.70 -3.08 8.09
CA LEU A 16 2.09 -2.33 7.00
C LEU A 16 0.59 -2.08 7.21
N TYR A 17 -0.14 -3.08 7.71
CA TYR A 17 -1.61 -3.04 7.73
C TYR A 17 -2.20 -1.86 8.54
N PRO A 18 -1.72 -1.53 9.75
CA PRO A 18 -2.31 -0.44 10.53
C PRO A 18 -2.24 0.91 9.80
N SER A 19 -1.06 1.29 9.31
CA SER A 19 -0.87 2.53 8.55
C SER A 19 -1.64 2.50 7.24
N LEU A 20 -1.60 1.39 6.49
CA LEU A 20 -2.28 1.31 5.21
C LEU A 20 -3.80 1.40 5.34
N LYS A 21 -4.36 0.75 6.36
CA LYS A 21 -5.80 0.76 6.65
C LYS A 21 -6.28 2.17 6.97
N GLU A 22 -5.56 2.87 7.87
CA GLU A 22 -5.90 4.24 8.25
C GLU A 22 -5.93 5.18 7.03
N ILE A 23 -4.92 5.09 6.16
CA ILE A 23 -4.85 5.91 4.96
C ILE A 23 -6.01 5.56 4.01
N THR A 24 -6.25 4.27 3.78
CA THR A 24 -7.30 3.77 2.88
C THR A 24 -8.69 4.23 3.31
N GLU A 25 -8.97 4.27 4.62
CA GLU A 25 -10.26 4.73 5.17
C GLU A 25 -10.48 6.23 4.97
N LYS A 26 -9.42 7.03 4.95
CA LYS A 26 -9.48 8.49 4.74
C LYS A 26 -9.59 8.89 3.26
N TYR A 27 -9.13 8.02 2.35
CA TYR A 27 -9.08 8.30 0.91
C TYR A 27 -10.44 8.69 0.28
N PRO A 28 -11.55 7.98 0.51
CA PRO A 28 -12.83 8.29 -0.14
C PRO A 28 -13.32 9.71 0.17
N GLU A 29 -13.18 10.13 1.43
CA GLU A 29 -13.57 11.47 1.86
C GLU A 29 -12.66 12.54 1.25
N TRP A 30 -11.35 12.29 1.20
CA TRP A 30 -10.39 13.19 0.57
C TRP A 30 -10.64 13.34 -0.93
N LEU A 31 -10.88 12.24 -1.64
CA LEU A 31 -11.24 12.24 -3.06
C LEU A 31 -12.52 13.07 -3.30
N GLN A 32 -13.55 12.87 -2.47
CA GLN A 32 -14.79 13.63 -2.61
C GLN A 32 -14.56 15.15 -2.48
N ARG A 33 -13.73 15.57 -1.52
CA ARG A 33 -13.38 16.99 -1.30
C ARG A 33 -12.58 17.60 -2.45
N HIS A 34 -11.75 16.80 -3.12
CA HIS A 34 -10.81 17.27 -4.14
C HIS A 34 -11.23 16.97 -5.59
N ARG A 35 -12.43 16.41 -5.79
CA ARG A 35 -12.94 16.01 -7.10
C ARG A 35 -12.90 17.13 -8.14
N ASP A 36 -13.26 18.34 -7.73
CA ASP A 36 -13.37 19.49 -8.63
C ASP A 36 -12.08 20.33 -8.70
N SER A 37 -11.13 20.09 -7.80
CA SER A 37 -9.86 20.82 -7.73
C SER A 37 -8.69 20.10 -8.40
N LEU A 38 -8.81 18.79 -8.63
CA LEU A 38 -7.77 17.97 -9.24
C LEU A 38 -7.94 17.82 -10.76
N PRO A 39 -6.83 17.77 -11.51
CA PRO A 39 -6.86 17.26 -12.88
C PRO A 39 -7.45 15.85 -12.92
N ARG A 40 -8.28 15.57 -13.93
CA ARG A 40 -8.95 14.28 -14.09
C ARG A 40 -7.97 13.09 -14.02
N GLU A 41 -6.83 13.18 -14.72
CA GLU A 41 -5.82 12.12 -14.72
C GLU A 41 -5.26 11.84 -13.32
N GLN A 42 -5.02 12.90 -12.53
CA GLN A 42 -4.53 12.76 -11.17
C GLN A 42 -5.60 12.17 -10.24
N PHE A 43 -6.86 12.58 -10.42
CA PHE A 43 -7.99 12.02 -9.69
C PHE A 43 -8.18 10.52 -9.98
N GLU A 44 -8.03 10.10 -11.24
CA GLU A 44 -8.06 8.70 -11.65
C GLU A 44 -6.91 7.89 -11.01
N LYS A 45 -5.68 8.44 -10.97
CA LYS A 45 -4.56 7.80 -10.26
C LYS A 45 -4.84 7.62 -8.76
N TYR A 46 -5.35 8.64 -8.08
CA TYR A 46 -5.66 8.54 -6.65
C TYR A 46 -6.82 7.58 -6.33
N GLN A 47 -7.80 7.46 -7.23
CA GLN A 47 -8.82 6.42 -7.11
C GLN A 47 -8.22 5.02 -7.24
N GLU A 48 -7.30 4.81 -8.20
CA GLU A 48 -6.65 3.52 -8.35
C GLU A 48 -5.72 3.20 -7.17
N GLN A 49 -5.02 4.21 -6.61
CA GLN A 49 -4.24 4.05 -5.39
C GLN A 49 -5.14 3.56 -4.24
N GLN A 50 -6.28 4.22 -4.00
CA GLN A 50 -7.26 3.79 -3.00
C GLN A 50 -7.72 2.34 -3.22
N ARG A 51 -7.97 1.94 -4.47
CA ARG A 51 -8.38 0.58 -4.83
C ARG A 51 -7.28 -0.44 -4.52
N VAL A 52 -6.04 -0.15 -4.91
CA VAL A 52 -4.88 -1.03 -4.68
C VAL A 52 -4.61 -1.18 -3.18
N MET A 53 -4.64 -0.08 -2.42
CA MET A 53 -4.47 -0.11 -0.96
C MET A 53 -5.58 -0.92 -0.28
N GLY A 54 -6.82 -0.78 -0.74
CA GLY A 54 -7.94 -1.62 -0.28
C GLY A 54 -7.70 -3.11 -0.50
N ARG A 55 -7.21 -3.50 -1.69
CA ARG A 55 -6.87 -4.90 -1.99
C ARG A 55 -5.75 -5.44 -1.09
N ILE A 56 -4.77 -4.63 -0.74
CA ILE A 56 -3.71 -5.03 0.22
C ILE A 56 -4.32 -5.25 1.61
N CYS A 57 -5.19 -4.35 2.08
CA CYS A 57 -5.93 -4.55 3.33
C CYS A 57 -6.73 -5.86 3.32
N GLU A 58 -7.44 -6.15 2.22
CA GLU A 58 -8.18 -7.40 2.04
C GLU A 58 -7.26 -8.64 2.11
N GLN A 59 -6.04 -8.58 1.53
CA GLN A 59 -5.07 -9.67 1.66
C GLN A 59 -4.67 -9.91 3.11
N PHE A 60 -4.44 -8.86 3.89
CA PHE A 60 -4.12 -9.00 5.31
C PHE A 60 -5.31 -9.49 6.14
N GLU A 61 -6.52 -8.99 5.86
CA GLU A 61 -7.75 -9.38 6.55
C GLU A 61 -8.15 -10.83 6.28
N ALA A 62 -7.82 -11.36 5.08
CA ALA A 62 -8.06 -12.74 4.70
C ALA A 62 -7.03 -13.76 5.26
N GLU A 63 -6.01 -13.31 6.00
CA GLU A 63 -5.04 -14.17 6.67
C GLU A 63 -5.68 -14.94 7.83
N GLN A 64 -5.49 -16.26 7.84
CA GLN A 64 -6.04 -17.14 8.87
C GLN A 64 -4.92 -17.77 9.72
N PRO A 65 -5.12 -17.98 11.02
CA PRO A 65 -4.13 -18.66 11.87
C PRO A 65 -3.79 -20.09 11.44
N THR A 66 -4.66 -20.70 10.61
CA THR A 66 -4.50 -22.05 10.05
C THR A 66 -3.80 -22.07 8.69
N ASP A 67 -3.43 -20.91 8.15
CA ASP A 67 -2.71 -20.82 6.89
C ASP A 67 -1.33 -21.49 7.03
N GLY A 68 -0.94 -22.24 6.00
CA GLY A 68 0.37 -22.87 5.92
C GLY A 68 1.37 -22.03 5.14
N ASP A 69 2.63 -22.48 5.10
CA ASP A 69 3.70 -21.84 4.33
C ASP A 69 3.33 -21.48 2.87
N PRO A 70 2.63 -22.35 2.10
CA PRO A 70 2.26 -22.00 0.73
C PRO A 70 1.29 -20.81 0.66
N GLN A 71 0.33 -20.73 1.59
CA GLN A 71 -0.64 -19.65 1.66
C GLN A 71 0.03 -18.33 2.06
N HIS A 72 0.91 -18.36 3.07
CA HIS A 72 1.67 -17.18 3.47
C HIS A 72 2.55 -16.64 2.34
N ARG A 73 3.24 -17.51 1.59
CA ARG A 73 4.07 -17.11 0.44
C ARG A 73 3.23 -16.50 -0.69
N ALA A 74 2.12 -17.14 -1.05
CA ALA A 74 1.23 -16.62 -2.08
C ALA A 74 0.66 -15.24 -1.70
N ARG A 75 0.30 -15.05 -0.43
CA ARG A 75 -0.18 -13.77 0.10
C ARG A 75 0.90 -12.70 0.03
N PHE A 76 2.13 -13.03 0.44
CA PHE A 76 3.26 -12.11 0.36
C PHE A 76 3.55 -11.69 -1.09
N GLU A 77 3.57 -12.64 -2.03
CA GLU A 77 3.77 -12.33 -3.47
C GLU A 77 2.66 -11.44 -4.01
N ALA A 78 1.39 -11.68 -3.63
CA ALA A 78 0.27 -10.84 -4.02
C ALA A 78 0.37 -9.41 -3.45
N ILE A 79 0.77 -9.27 -2.18
CA ILE A 79 1.00 -7.97 -1.55
C ILE A 79 2.16 -7.24 -2.23
N LEU A 80 3.24 -7.94 -2.56
CA LEU A 80 4.37 -7.36 -3.26
C LEU A 80 3.99 -6.80 -4.64
N ASP A 81 3.21 -7.56 -5.42
CA ASP A 81 2.69 -7.12 -6.73
C ASP A 81 1.78 -5.88 -6.61
N LEU A 82 0.94 -5.85 -5.58
CA LEU A 82 0.08 -4.68 -5.30
C LEU A 82 0.90 -3.46 -4.86
N MET A 83 1.95 -3.65 -4.07
CA MET A 83 2.85 -2.57 -3.68
C MET A 83 3.61 -2.00 -4.89
N GLN A 84 4.01 -2.84 -5.84
CA GLN A 84 4.61 -2.39 -7.09
C GLN A 84 3.61 -1.57 -7.93
N GLN A 85 2.36 -2.03 -8.03
CA GLN A 85 1.30 -1.25 -8.68
C GLN A 85 1.09 0.10 -7.99
N LEU A 86 1.11 0.14 -6.65
CA LEU A 86 0.98 1.38 -5.89
C LEU A 86 2.15 2.34 -6.17
N GLN A 87 3.37 1.82 -6.31
CA GLN A 87 4.55 2.59 -6.71
C GLN A 87 4.38 3.22 -8.10
N ASP A 88 3.91 2.45 -9.08
CA ASP A 88 3.73 2.92 -10.46
C ASP A 88 2.66 4.01 -10.58
N LEU A 89 1.69 4.02 -9.66
CA LEU A 89 0.67 5.06 -9.55
C LEU A 89 1.20 6.36 -8.91
N GLY A 90 2.42 6.33 -8.35
CA GLY A 90 3.07 7.45 -7.70
C GLY A 90 2.68 7.62 -6.23
N HIS A 91 3.04 8.78 -5.66
CA HIS A 91 2.86 9.03 -4.23
C HIS A 91 1.38 9.23 -3.86
N PRO A 92 0.97 8.81 -2.65
CA PRO A 92 -0.33 9.17 -2.09
C PRO A 92 -0.40 10.69 -1.82
N PRO A 93 -1.61 11.27 -1.71
CA PRO A 93 -1.78 12.66 -1.31
C PRO A 93 -1.07 12.95 0.02
N LYS A 94 -0.32 14.06 0.09
CA LYS A 94 0.46 14.43 1.28
C LYS A 94 -0.38 14.56 2.55
N GLU A 95 -1.62 15.00 2.41
CA GLU A 95 -2.58 15.10 3.52
C GLU A 95 -3.00 13.73 4.09
N LEU A 96 -2.92 12.69 3.24
CA LEU A 96 -3.25 11.32 3.60
C LEU A 96 -2.02 10.50 4.00
N ALA A 97 -0.83 10.85 3.48
CA ALA A 97 0.38 10.03 3.59
C ALA A 97 0.82 9.72 5.03
N GLY A 98 0.36 10.48 6.04
CA GLY A 98 0.55 10.17 7.46
C GLY A 98 2.03 10.00 7.88
N GLU A 99 2.25 9.43 9.07
CA GLU A 99 3.55 8.85 9.43
C GLU A 99 3.63 7.45 8.81
N SER A 100 4.30 7.34 7.67
CA SER A 100 4.56 6.04 7.07
C SER A 100 5.48 5.19 7.97
N PRO A 101 5.32 3.86 8.02
CA PRO A 101 6.17 3.01 8.85
C PRO A 101 7.66 3.25 8.55
N PRO A 102 8.56 3.19 9.55
CA PRO A 102 9.99 3.33 9.32
C PRO A 102 10.47 2.33 8.26
N GLY A 103 10.95 2.82 7.11
CA GLY A 103 11.38 2.00 5.97
C GLY A 103 10.34 1.82 4.86
N LEU A 104 9.09 2.24 5.08
CA LEU A 104 8.03 2.35 4.07
C LEU A 104 7.82 3.82 3.68
N ASN A 105 8.87 4.51 3.24
CA ASN A 105 8.63 5.81 2.59
C ASN A 105 7.98 5.54 1.23
N PHE A 106 6.73 5.99 1.05
CA PHE A 106 6.11 6.06 -0.27
C PHE A 106 6.87 6.97 -1.22
N ASP A 107 7.85 7.74 -0.71
CA ASP A 107 8.92 8.42 -1.44
C ASP A 107 9.89 7.40 -2.10
N LEU A 108 9.34 6.63 -3.04
CA LEU A 108 10.00 5.52 -3.71
C LEU A 108 11.04 5.96 -4.76
N GLU A 109 11.26 7.28 -4.96
CA GLU A 109 12.43 7.77 -5.70
C GLU A 109 13.77 7.35 -5.04
N GLY A 110 13.76 7.07 -3.72
CA GLY A 110 14.93 6.58 -2.99
C GLY A 110 15.10 5.04 -3.00
N LEU A 111 14.06 4.29 -3.35
CA LEU A 111 14.10 2.83 -3.45
C LEU A 111 14.39 2.45 -4.89
N ASN A 112 15.63 2.71 -5.30
CA ASN A 112 16.22 2.12 -6.49
C ASN A 112 16.36 0.61 -6.25
N LEU A 113 15.27 -0.12 -6.41
CA LEU A 113 15.26 -1.58 -6.44
C LEU A 113 15.97 -1.99 -7.75
N PRO A 114 17.04 -2.80 -7.69
CA PRO A 114 17.76 -3.25 -8.87
C PRO A 114 16.91 -4.14 -9.78
#